data_AF-A0A3B7A6F1-F1
#
_entry.id   AF-A0A3B7A6F1-F1
#
_cell.length_a   1.000
_cell.length_b   1.000
_cell.length_c   1.000
_cell.angle_alpha   90.00
_cell.angle_beta   90.00
_cell.angle_gamma   90.00
#
_symmetry.space_group_name_H-M   'P 1'
#
loop_
_entity.id
_entity.type
_entity.pdbx_description
1 polymer ?
#
loop_
_entity_poly.entity_id
_entity_poly.type
_entity_poly.pdbx_seq_one_letter_code
_entity_poly.pdbx_strand_id
1 'polypeptide(L)' 'MSKPKRHIGQKVALATAAFCALLTLPAFGLFIWLLTARGPADSWVPSALATVAFLGACAGVLYVMSRPQPPLPVTGD' A
#
# COMPACT_ATOMS: atom_id res chain seq x y z
N MET A 1 -7.20 28.25 6.28
CA MET A 1 -7.61 26.83 6.11
C MET A 1 -6.58 25.96 6.80
N SER A 2 -6.85 25.61 8.07
CA SER A 2 -5.92 24.91 8.94
C SER A 2 -5.83 23.44 8.50
N LYS A 3 -4.73 23.04 7.86
CA LYS A 3 -4.48 21.63 7.50
C LYS A 3 -4.52 20.80 8.80
N PRO A 4 -5.39 19.78 8.92
CA PRO A 4 -5.39 18.91 10.10
C PRO A 4 -4.00 18.32 10.29
N LYS A 5 -3.40 18.59 11.46
CA LYS A 5 -2.03 18.22 11.80
C LYS A 5 -1.95 16.70 11.84
N ARG A 6 -1.24 16.08 10.88
CA ARG A 6 -1.04 14.62 10.85
C ARG A 6 -0.46 14.15 12.18
N HIS A 7 -1.17 13.26 12.86
CA HIS A 7 -0.70 12.58 14.07
C HIS A 7 0.56 11.77 13.75
N ILE A 8 1.42 11.49 14.75
CA ILE A 8 2.66 10.71 14.53
C ILE A 8 2.36 9.35 13.90
N GLY A 9 1.31 8.65 14.37
CA GLY A 9 0.87 7.37 13.78
C GLY A 9 0.44 7.48 12.32
N GLN A 10 -0.16 8.60 11.91
CA GLN A 10 -0.58 8.84 10.52
C GLN A 10 0.61 9.08 9.59
N LYS A 11 1.70 9.66 10.10
CA LYS A 11 2.95 9.82 9.35
C LYS A 11 3.65 8.48 9.15
N VAL A 12 3.68 7.65 10.19
CA VAL A 12 4.26 6.29 10.12
C VAL A 12 3.46 5.42 9.13
N ALA A 13 2.12 5.45 9.20
CA ALA A 13 1.27 4.73 8.24
C ALA A 13 1.54 5.15 6.78
N LEU A 14 1.75 6.45 6.53
CA LEU A 14 2.07 6.93 5.19
C LEU A 14 3.47 6.51 4.72
N ALA A 15 4.46 6.52 5.61
CA ALA A 15 5.81 6.05 5.30
C ALA A 15 5.80 4.55 4.94
N THR A 16 5.09 3.73 5.73
CA THR A 16 4.95 2.30 5.46
C THR A 16 4.14 2.02 4.19
N ALA A 17 3.10 2.81 3.91
CA ALA A 17 2.36 2.72 2.64
C ALA A 17 3.27 3.00 1.44
N ALA A 18 4.10 4.05 1.53
CA ALA A 18 5.07 4.37 0.48
C ALA A 18 6.11 3.27 0.30
N PHE A 19 6.58 2.67 1.40
CA PHE A 19 7.50 1.53 1.35
C PHE A 19 6.87 0.30 0.69
N CYS A 20 5.63 -0.07 1.05
CA CYS A 20 4.91 -1.17 0.39
C CYS A 20 4.68 -0.89 -1.11
N ALA A 21 4.36 0.34 -1.49
CA ALA A 21 4.21 0.73 -2.89
C ALA A 21 5.54 0.62 -3.66
N LEU A 22 6.65 1.07 -3.05
CA LEU A 22 7.98 0.95 -3.63
C LEU A 22 8.40 -0.52 -3.84
N LEU A 23 8.07 -1.41 -2.89
CA LEU A 23 8.33 -2.84 -3.03
C LEU A 23 7.38 -3.55 -4.01
N THR A 24 6.19 -2.98 -4.27
CA THR A 24 5.25 -3.52 -5.26
C THR A 24 5.81 -3.40 -6.68
N LEU A 25 6.56 -2.34 -7.00
CA LEU A 25 7.16 -2.13 -8.32
C LEU A 25 8.13 -3.25 -8.76
N PRO A 26 9.16 -3.63 -7.98
CA PRO A 26 10.03 -4.73 -8.36
C PRO A 26 9.30 -6.08 -8.36
N ALA A 27 8.33 -6.30 -7.46
CA ALA A 27 7.50 -7.50 -7.47
C ALA A 27 6.65 -7.61 -8.76
N PHE A 28 6.12 -6.48 -9.24
CA PHE A 28 5.37 -6.42 -10.50
C PHE A 28 6.28 -6.68 -11.70
N GLY A 29 7.49 -6.09 -11.72
CA GLY A 29 8.49 -6.37 -12.75
C GLY A 29 8.88 -7.85 -12.78
N LEU A 30 9.08 -8.47 -11.61
CA LEU A 30 9.35 -9.90 -11.46
C LEU A 30 8.19 -10.75 -11.99
N PHE A 31 6.95 -10.38 -11.69
CA PHE A 31 5.77 -11.06 -12.21
C PHE A 31 5.67 -11.02 -13.75
N ILE A 32 5.85 -9.84 -14.37
CA ILE A 32 5.86 -9.70 -15.83
C ILE A 32 6.99 -10.54 -16.44
N TRP A 33 8.17 -10.51 -15.84
CA TRP A 33 9.29 -11.30 -16.32
C TRP A 33 9.01 -12.80 -16.24
N LEU A 34 8.48 -13.29 -15.11
CA LEU A 34 8.09 -14.70 -14.96
C LEU A 34 7.00 -15.11 -15.96
N LEU A 35 6.01 -14.25 -16.21
CA LEU A 35 4.98 -14.50 -17.21
C LEU A 35 5.59 -14.72 -18.60
N THR A 36 6.58 -13.89 -18.99
CA THR A 36 7.25 -14.02 -20.28
C THR A 36 8.25 -15.17 -20.35
N ALA A 37 8.95 -15.46 -19.25
CA ALA A 37 10.06 -16.42 -19.23
C ALA A 37 9.62 -17.86 -18.97
N ARG A 38 8.55 -18.06 -18.19
CA ARG A 38 8.11 -19.39 -17.70
C ARG A 38 6.68 -19.74 -18.09
N GLY A 39 5.88 -18.75 -18.46
CA GLY A 39 4.46 -18.93 -18.81
C GLY A 39 3.56 -19.19 -17.59
N PRO A 40 2.24 -19.12 -17.76
CA PRO A 40 1.26 -19.15 -16.66
C PRO A 40 1.14 -20.51 -15.95
N ALA A 41 1.74 -21.57 -16.50
CA ALA A 41 1.73 -22.91 -15.93
C ALA A 41 2.77 -23.12 -14.83
N ASP A 42 3.74 -22.20 -14.68
CA ASP A 42 4.77 -22.30 -13.65
C ASP A 42 4.23 -21.78 -12.32
N SER A 43 4.33 -22.58 -11.24
CA SER A 43 3.72 -22.32 -9.93
C SER A 43 4.24 -21.04 -9.25
N TRP A 44 5.35 -20.50 -9.74
CA TRP A 44 5.93 -19.24 -9.32
C TRP A 44 5.15 -18.01 -9.80
N VAL A 45 4.46 -18.09 -10.94
CA VAL A 45 3.66 -16.99 -11.49
C VAL A 45 2.51 -16.60 -10.57
N PRO A 46 1.63 -17.52 -10.10
CA PRO A 46 0.55 -17.15 -9.18
C PRO A 46 1.08 -16.67 -7.82
N SER A 47 2.23 -17.19 -7.38
CA SER A 47 2.89 -16.74 -6.14
C SER A 47 3.42 -15.30 -6.26
N ALA A 48 4.02 -14.95 -7.41
CA ALA A 48 4.47 -13.60 -7.71
C ALA A 48 3.30 -12.62 -7.90
N LEU A 49 2.19 -13.07 -8.50
CA LEU A 49 0.96 -12.28 -8.57
C LEU A 49 0.41 -11.99 -7.17
N ALA A 50 0.37 -13.01 -6.30
CA ALA A 50 -0.16 -12.88 -4.95
C ALA A 50 0.65 -11.89 -4.10
N THR A 51 1.98 -11.87 -4.21
CA THR A 51 2.81 -10.89 -3.51
C THR A 51 2.57 -9.46 -3.99
N VAL A 52 2.42 -9.26 -5.30
CA VAL A 52 2.05 -7.95 -5.86
C VAL A 52 0.68 -7.50 -5.34
N ALA A 53 -0.31 -8.39 -5.37
CA ALA A 53 -1.66 -8.09 -4.91
C ALA A 53 -1.68 -7.77 -3.41
N PHE A 54 -0.96 -8.53 -2.59
CA PHE A 54 -0.85 -8.31 -1.15
C PHE A 54 -0.16 -6.97 -0.83
N LEU A 55 0.99 -6.68 -1.45
CA LEU A 55 1.71 -5.43 -1.21
C LEU A 55 0.92 -4.21 -1.69
N GLY A 56 0.24 -4.32 -2.83
CA GLY A 56 -0.65 -3.27 -3.35
C GLY A 56 -1.85 -3.02 -2.44
N ALA A 57 -2.52 -4.09 -1.97
CA ALA A 57 -3.64 -3.96 -1.03
C ALA A 57 -3.19 -3.38 0.32
N CYS A 58 -2.05 -3.84 0.85
CA CYS A 58 -1.45 -3.34 2.08
C CYS A 58 -1.14 -1.84 1.98
N ALA A 59 -0.51 -1.41 0.89
CA ALA A 59 -0.24 0.01 0.62
C ALA A 59 -1.54 0.82 0.53
N GLY A 60 -2.57 0.28 -0.12
CA GLY A 60 -3.89 0.90 -0.24
C GLY A 60 -4.56 1.14 1.11
N VAL A 61 -4.67 0.10 1.94
CA VAL A 61 -5.29 0.21 3.28
C VAL A 61 -4.51 1.18 4.15
N LEU A 62 -3.18 1.09 4.19
CA LEU A 62 -2.34 2.01 4.97
C LEU A 62 -2.48 3.46 4.48
N TYR A 63 -2.59 3.67 3.17
CA TYR A 63 -2.83 5.00 2.61
C TYR A 63 -4.18 5.56 3.06
N VAL A 64 -5.25 4.76 2.99
CA VAL A 64 -6.60 5.15 3.43
C VAL A 64 -6.60 5.51 4.92
N MET A 65 -5.98 4.67 5.76
CA MET A 65 -5.86 4.92 7.20
C MET A 65 -4.96 6.12 7.52
N SER A 66 -4.02 6.46 6.63
CA SER A 66 -3.19 7.65 6.73
C SER A 66 -3.89 8.95 6.28
N ARG A 67 -5.17 8.91 5.90
CA ARG A 67 -5.93 10.12 5.57
C ARG A 67 -6.26 10.89 6.86
N PRO A 68 -6.16 12.24 6.87
CA PRO A 68 -6.44 13.01 8.07
C PRO A 68 -7.90 12.83 8.47
N GLN A 69 -8.13 12.47 9.73
CA GLN A 69 -9.49 12.46 10.27
C GLN A 69 -10.04 13.88 10.28
N PRO A 70 -11.32 14.10 9.91
CA PRO A 70 -11.98 15.38 10.13
C PRO A 70 -11.97 15.67 11.64
N PRO A 71 -11.79 16.95 12.04
CA PRO A 71 -11.81 17.30 13.45
C PRO A 71 -13.13 16.85 14.06
N LEU A 72 -13.06 16.12 15.17
CA LEU A 72 -14.25 15.81 15.97
C LEU A 72 -14.95 17.13 16.30
N PRO A 73 -16.28 17.22 16.13
CA PRO A 73 -17.01 18.38 16.62
C PRO A 73 -16.68 18.53 18.11
N VAL A 74 -16.30 19.75 18.51
CA VAL A 74 -16.26 20.09 19.93
C VAL A 74 -17.70 20.00 20.40
N THR A 75 -18.08 18.89 21.01
CA THR A 75 -19.26 18.83 21.86
C THR A 75 -18.95 19.79 23.00
N GLY A 76 -19.47 21.01 22.88
CA GLY A 76 -19.52 21.93 24.00
C GLY A 76 -20.48 21.36 25.02
N ASP A 77 -19.94 20.93 26.14
CA ASP A 77 -20.41 21.15 27.52
C ASP A 77 -19.22 20.92 28.46
#